data_AF-A0AAD9D3U1-F1
#
_entry.id   AF-A0AAD9D3U1-F1
#
_cell.length_a   1.000
_cell.length_b   1.000
_cell.length_c   1.000
_cell.angle_alpha   90.00
_cell.angle_beta   90.00
_cell.angle_gamma   90.00
#
_symmetry.space_group_name_H-M   'P 1'
#
loop_
_entity.id
_entity.type
_entity.pdbx_description
1 polymer ?
#
loop_
_entity_poly.entity_id
_entity_poly.type
_entity_poly.pdbx_seq_one_letter_code
_entity_poly.pdbx_strand_id
1 'polypeptide(L)'
;MRKTLLGGTKQQSKQQTVQKSMEGPLPYVEANTKISRVLKHMKLKTNKEDMQASRLDEFYKLVARETAAAIVLQSSCRRVLATACVRQLALETAQATKIQCFVRRFIARRVPQTEANQIGTQRSDNLPIHRENALAKPLVGSKPNPMEDALLASRICRYADQLLCKTNSMHRQTKTCSKRVASMHAEHSKAALKIQCCWRRFDAQLRNRALLYERSVEQHCNKIRIITSEHNYWTQKIHALETHFEDQFNLLQQISPQEVEGGWEEQVKLNLTDTRERITKAKLDMLFRIQVKLKSVESKLNDILSNEKGAADSMNHWGKWRQAEQDALWNFQRQHDDKVAEKEKRKSIVDEQLRWAVKFYVASGKPDKRRPLVVDDSDSVNIRIEELTAAAALQMNKIQEMNHLSRTWTPFQRMMDQFNQGTIFEGLTQNGDTRQYSHEEMVHPTLISQSKSYMARAKLEPFPQKIPWHLLKELETSKKRLNVSLTSIK
;
A
#
# COMPACT_ATOMS: atom_id res chain seq x y z
N MET A 1 -30.80 25.92 64.32
CA MET A 1 -31.45 24.80 63.59
C MET A 1 -31.08 24.91 62.11
N ARG A 2 -30.96 23.87 61.27
CA ARG A 2 -30.96 22.40 61.44
C ARG A 2 -29.60 21.90 60.89
N LYS A 3 -28.87 20.98 61.55
CA LYS A 3 -28.99 19.50 61.48
C LYS A 3 -29.00 18.89 60.07
N THR A 4 -27.91 18.17 59.77
CA THR A 4 -27.78 16.92 59.00
C THR A 4 -28.30 16.83 57.55
N LEU A 5 -27.41 16.42 56.64
CA LEU A 5 -27.54 15.14 55.90
C LEU A 5 -26.19 14.71 55.27
N LEU A 6 -25.59 13.66 55.84
CA LEU A 6 -24.54 12.84 55.20
C LEU A 6 -25.23 11.64 54.54
N GLY A 7 -24.83 11.25 53.33
CA GLY A 7 -25.37 10.01 52.75
C GLY A 7 -24.96 9.68 51.30
N GLY A 8 -24.06 8.71 51.15
CA GLY A 8 -24.13 7.71 50.08
C GLY A 8 -23.67 8.06 48.66
N THR A 9 -22.56 7.48 48.22
CA THR A 9 -22.52 6.48 47.11
C THR A 9 -21.07 6.04 46.81
N LYS A 10 -20.66 4.89 47.34
CA LYS A 10 -19.43 4.16 46.93
C LYS A 10 -19.72 2.67 46.83
N GLN A 11 -20.34 2.23 45.74
CA GLN A 11 -20.49 0.80 45.39
C GLN A 11 -21.02 0.65 43.95
N GLN A 12 -20.16 0.73 42.94
CA GLN A 12 -20.42 0.27 41.55
C GLN A 12 -19.16 0.35 40.67
N SER A 13 -18.17 -0.52 40.90
CA SER A 13 -16.95 -0.59 40.05
C SER A 13 -16.18 -1.92 40.12
N LYS A 14 -16.88 -3.06 40.30
CA LYS A 14 -16.23 -4.36 40.59
C LYS A 14 -16.68 -5.58 39.75
N GLN A 15 -17.32 -5.40 38.59
CA GLN A 15 -17.88 -6.52 37.79
C GLN A 15 -17.57 -6.52 36.27
N GLN A 16 -16.52 -5.83 35.79
CA GLN A 16 -16.15 -5.83 34.36
C GLN A 16 -14.72 -6.34 34.06
N THR A 17 -14.19 -7.26 34.87
CA THR A 17 -12.77 -7.68 34.77
C THR A 17 -12.56 -9.20 34.70
N VAL A 18 -13.46 -9.94 34.00
CA VAL A 18 -13.47 -11.43 34.01
C VAL A 18 -13.42 -12.10 32.63
N GLN A 19 -13.37 -11.36 31.51
CA GLN A 19 -13.41 -11.93 30.14
C GLN A 19 -12.18 -11.61 29.25
N LYS A 20 -10.96 -11.60 29.80
CA LYS A 20 -9.74 -11.35 28.99
C LYS A 20 -8.55 -12.25 29.36
N SER A 21 -8.78 -13.56 29.45
CA SER A 21 -7.75 -14.53 29.88
C SER A 21 -7.75 -15.85 29.06
N MET A 22 -7.63 -15.76 27.72
CA MET A 22 -7.35 -16.92 26.86
C MET A 22 -6.33 -16.70 25.74
N GLU A 23 -5.70 -15.52 25.64
CA GLU A 23 -4.46 -15.39 24.87
C GLU A 23 -3.29 -15.73 25.78
N GLY A 24 -2.70 -16.92 25.59
CA GLY A 24 -1.43 -17.27 26.23
C GLY A 24 -0.33 -16.28 25.82
N PRO A 25 0.66 -16.01 26.70
CA PRO A 25 1.72 -15.05 26.39
C PRO A 25 2.45 -15.48 25.12
N LEU A 26 2.58 -14.54 24.17
CA LEU A 26 3.33 -14.74 22.93
C LEU A 26 4.70 -15.37 23.25
N PRO A 27 5.21 -16.35 22.46
CA PRO A 27 6.45 -17.08 22.78
C PRO A 27 7.66 -16.18 23.08
N TYR A 28 7.69 -14.99 22.47
CA TYR A 28 8.69 -13.95 22.71
C TYR A 28 8.63 -13.35 24.13
N VAL A 29 7.44 -13.17 24.69
CA VAL A 29 7.22 -12.69 26.07
C VAL A 29 7.63 -13.77 27.08
N GLU A 30 7.37 -15.04 26.79
CA GLU A 30 7.82 -16.15 27.64
C GLU A 30 9.36 -16.29 27.63
N ALA A 31 9.99 -16.15 26.46
CA ALA A 31 11.45 -16.12 26.34
C ALA A 31 12.06 -14.93 27.11
N ASN A 32 11.53 -13.72 26.94
CA ASN A 32 12.03 -12.53 27.63
C ASN A 32 11.80 -12.57 29.14
N THR A 33 10.71 -13.18 29.62
CA THR A 33 10.48 -13.37 31.07
C THR A 33 11.38 -14.46 31.66
N LYS A 34 11.73 -15.51 30.91
CA LYS A 34 12.79 -16.46 31.30
C LYS A 34 14.16 -15.79 31.41
N ILE A 35 14.59 -15.02 30.40
CA ILE A 35 15.83 -14.22 30.44
C ILE A 35 15.83 -13.26 31.63
N SER A 36 14.72 -12.55 31.86
CA SER A 36 14.58 -11.60 32.97
C SER A 36 14.65 -12.27 34.35
N ARG A 37 14.23 -13.54 34.50
CA ARG A 37 14.42 -14.30 35.76
C ARG A 37 15.89 -14.66 35.94
N VAL A 38 16.56 -15.16 34.92
CA VAL A 38 18.00 -15.49 34.99
C VAL A 38 18.80 -14.25 35.42
N LEU A 39 18.58 -13.11 34.77
CA LEU A 39 19.24 -11.84 35.13
C LEU A 39 18.89 -11.32 36.54
N LYS A 40 17.67 -11.55 37.03
CA LYS A 40 17.28 -11.17 38.41
C LYS A 40 17.92 -12.07 39.47
N HIS A 41 18.09 -13.37 39.19
CA HIS A 41 18.74 -14.31 40.11
C HIS A 41 20.28 -14.25 40.02
N MET A 42 20.84 -13.79 38.90
CA MET A 42 22.26 -13.46 38.74
C MET A 42 22.64 -12.08 39.30
N LYS A 43 21.86 -11.51 40.23
CA LYS A 43 22.35 -10.45 41.11
C LYS A 43 23.41 -11.02 42.06
N LEU A 44 24.63 -11.16 41.54
CA LEU A 44 25.83 -11.40 42.32
C LEU A 44 25.86 -10.38 43.47
N LYS A 45 25.88 -10.87 44.71
CA LYS A 45 26.13 -10.04 45.90
C LYS A 45 27.61 -9.63 45.88
N THR A 46 27.94 -8.67 45.03
CA THR A 46 29.28 -8.07 45.00
C THR A 46 29.41 -7.15 46.20
N ASN A 47 29.95 -7.68 47.30
CA ASN A 47 30.68 -6.85 48.24
C ASN A 47 31.77 -6.11 47.44
N LYS A 48 31.98 -4.83 47.77
CA LYS A 48 32.67 -3.87 46.89
C LYS A 48 34.20 -4.04 46.82
N GLU A 49 34.72 -5.07 47.46
CA GLU A 49 36.14 -5.37 47.61
C GLU A 49 36.63 -6.13 46.37
N ASP A 50 37.55 -5.48 45.64
CA ASP A 50 38.43 -6.01 44.61
C ASP A 50 38.01 -7.32 43.94
N MET A 51 37.19 -7.18 42.90
CA MET A 51 37.08 -8.22 41.87
C MET A 51 38.44 -8.42 41.22
N GLN A 52 39.22 -9.36 41.76
CA GLN A 52 40.49 -9.82 41.22
C GLN A 52 40.37 -10.04 39.70
N ALA A 53 41.40 -9.66 38.95
CA ALA A 53 41.38 -9.67 37.48
C ALA A 53 40.97 -11.02 36.87
N SER A 54 41.26 -12.13 37.54
CA SER A 54 40.79 -13.48 37.21
C SER A 54 39.26 -13.61 37.15
N ARG A 55 38.53 -13.06 38.12
CA ARG A 55 37.05 -13.06 38.15
C ARG A 55 36.45 -12.14 37.08
N LEU A 56 37.15 -11.07 36.72
CA LEU A 56 36.78 -10.19 35.60
C LEU A 56 36.91 -10.92 34.25
N ASP A 57 37.99 -11.66 34.04
CA ASP A 57 38.19 -12.49 32.85
C ASP A 57 37.18 -13.65 32.77
N GLU A 58 36.87 -14.33 33.87
CA GLU A 58 35.78 -15.31 33.94
C GLU A 58 34.41 -14.70 33.59
N PHE A 59 34.11 -13.49 34.09
CA PHE A 59 32.88 -12.77 33.77
C PHE A 59 32.82 -12.41 32.27
N TYR A 60 33.90 -11.89 31.68
CA TYR A 60 33.94 -11.63 30.24
C TYR A 60 33.80 -12.89 29.39
N LYS A 61 34.42 -14.01 29.81
CA LYS A 61 34.24 -15.33 29.17
C LYS A 61 32.80 -15.82 29.24
N LEU A 62 32.09 -15.58 30.36
CA LEU A 62 30.67 -15.89 30.50
C LEU A 62 29.82 -15.03 29.53
N VAL A 63 29.99 -13.71 29.57
CA VAL A 63 29.25 -12.76 28.72
C VAL A 63 29.50 -13.04 27.23
N ALA A 64 30.73 -13.41 26.85
CA ALA A 64 31.06 -13.82 25.48
C ALA A 64 30.32 -15.10 25.06
N ARG A 65 30.23 -16.12 25.93
CA ARG A 65 29.47 -17.34 25.68
C ARG A 65 27.97 -17.08 25.55
N GLU A 66 27.40 -16.25 26.44
CA GLU A 66 25.98 -15.86 26.38
C GLU A 66 25.66 -15.06 25.11
N THR A 67 26.53 -14.12 24.74
CA THR A 67 26.38 -13.34 23.50
C THR A 67 26.47 -14.23 22.27
N ALA A 68 27.41 -15.18 22.23
CA ALA A 68 27.51 -16.16 21.14
C ALA A 68 26.26 -17.05 21.05
N ALA A 69 25.74 -17.55 22.18
CA ALA A 69 24.51 -18.34 22.23
C ALA A 69 23.29 -17.54 21.73
N ALA A 70 23.18 -16.27 22.14
CA ALA A 70 22.12 -15.37 21.67
C ALA A 70 22.20 -15.13 20.15
N ILE A 71 23.40 -14.95 19.58
CA ILE A 71 23.61 -14.83 18.13
C ILE A 71 23.17 -16.12 17.40
N VAL A 72 23.52 -17.29 17.91
CA VAL A 72 23.12 -18.59 17.33
C VAL A 72 21.59 -18.75 17.34
N LEU A 73 20.93 -18.43 18.46
CA LEU A 73 19.47 -18.43 18.59
C LEU A 73 18.81 -17.45 17.60
N GLN A 74 19.28 -16.20 17.55
CA GLN A 74 18.76 -15.20 16.61
C GLN A 74 18.94 -15.63 15.15
N SER A 75 20.10 -16.22 14.79
CA SER A 75 20.34 -16.75 13.43
C SER A 75 19.37 -17.87 13.05
N SER A 76 18.98 -18.68 14.04
CA SER A 76 18.09 -19.83 13.85
C SER A 76 16.65 -19.36 13.72
N CYS A 77 16.20 -18.44 14.57
CA CYS A 77 14.90 -17.77 14.43
C CYS A 77 14.76 -17.04 13.09
N ARG A 78 15.79 -16.31 12.64
CA ARG A 78 15.80 -15.66 11.31
C ARG A 78 15.67 -16.67 10.17
N ARG A 79 16.36 -17.81 10.24
CA ARG A 79 16.23 -18.90 9.25
C ARG A 79 14.83 -19.53 9.24
N VAL A 80 14.24 -19.80 10.41
CA VAL A 80 12.87 -20.32 10.51
C VAL A 80 11.85 -19.33 9.94
N LEU A 81 11.94 -18.05 10.31
CA LEU A 81 11.05 -17.00 9.79
C LEU A 81 11.22 -16.77 8.29
N ALA A 82 12.44 -16.78 7.77
CA ALA A 82 12.70 -16.70 6.33
C ALA A 82 12.10 -17.90 5.59
N THR A 83 12.23 -19.11 6.15
CA THR A 83 11.66 -20.33 5.57
C THR A 83 10.13 -20.29 5.58
N ALA A 84 9.51 -19.80 6.66
CA ALA A 84 8.06 -19.60 6.75
C ALA A 84 7.57 -18.56 5.73
N CYS A 85 8.27 -17.43 5.58
CA CYS A 85 7.97 -16.39 4.59
C CYS A 85 8.08 -16.93 3.14
N VAL A 86 9.13 -17.71 2.83
CA VAL A 86 9.29 -18.36 1.51
C VAL A 86 8.18 -19.39 1.27
N ARG A 87 7.76 -20.17 2.27
CA ARG A 87 6.62 -21.10 2.17
C ARG A 87 5.30 -20.37 1.91
N GLN A 88 5.06 -19.25 2.61
CA GLN A 88 3.87 -18.41 2.39
C GLN A 88 3.86 -17.83 0.98
N LEU A 89 4.98 -17.27 0.51
CA LEU A 89 5.12 -16.76 -0.86
C LEU A 89 4.95 -17.88 -1.90
N ALA A 90 5.44 -19.10 -1.62
CA ALA A 90 5.23 -20.26 -2.49
C ALA A 90 3.75 -20.69 -2.55
N LEU A 91 3.00 -20.61 -1.45
CA LEU A 91 1.56 -20.86 -1.42
C LEU A 91 0.78 -19.78 -2.21
N GLU A 92 1.09 -18.51 -1.99
CA GLU A 92 0.46 -17.39 -2.71
C GLU A 92 0.74 -17.44 -4.22
N THR A 93 1.99 -17.72 -4.62
CA THR A 93 2.34 -17.89 -6.03
C THR A 93 1.76 -19.16 -6.66
N ALA A 94 1.62 -20.26 -5.91
CA ALA A 94 0.89 -21.45 -6.36
C ALA A 94 -0.62 -21.17 -6.53
N GLN A 95 -1.24 -20.41 -5.64
CA GLN A 95 -2.63 -19.96 -5.79
C GLN A 95 -2.80 -19.04 -7.02
N ALA A 96 -1.92 -18.05 -7.18
CA ALA A 96 -1.90 -17.17 -8.35
C ALA A 96 -1.72 -17.97 -9.65
N THR A 97 -0.86 -18.99 -9.65
CA THR A 97 -0.66 -19.89 -10.80
C THR A 97 -1.91 -20.71 -11.10
N LYS A 98 -2.60 -21.24 -10.08
CA LYS A 98 -3.91 -21.92 -10.26
C LYS A 98 -4.95 -20.98 -10.87
N ILE A 99 -5.05 -19.74 -10.39
CA ILE A 99 -5.95 -18.71 -10.94
C ILE A 99 -5.60 -18.41 -12.40
N GLN A 100 -4.32 -18.18 -12.72
CA GLN A 100 -3.86 -17.94 -14.08
C GLN A 100 -4.15 -19.12 -15.01
N CYS A 101 -3.94 -20.36 -14.57
CA CYS A 101 -4.28 -21.57 -15.32
C CYS A 101 -5.79 -21.70 -15.54
N PHE A 102 -6.62 -21.35 -14.54
CA PHE A 102 -8.08 -21.33 -14.68
C PHE A 102 -8.53 -20.28 -15.71
N VAL A 103 -8.03 -19.05 -15.62
CA VAL A 103 -8.31 -17.96 -16.57
C VAL A 103 -7.86 -18.33 -17.99
N ARG A 104 -6.65 -18.88 -18.16
CA ARG A 104 -6.17 -19.37 -19.46
C ARG A 104 -7.07 -20.47 -20.03
N ARG A 105 -7.50 -21.43 -19.22
CA ARG A 105 -8.42 -22.51 -19.63
C ARG A 105 -9.83 -21.99 -19.96
N PHE A 106 -10.28 -20.94 -19.27
CA PHE A 106 -11.56 -20.28 -19.54
C PHE A 106 -11.53 -19.51 -20.86
N ILE A 107 -10.50 -18.70 -21.10
CA ILE A 107 -10.29 -17.99 -22.37
C ILE A 107 -10.17 -18.99 -23.53
N ALA A 108 -9.35 -20.03 -23.38
CA ALA A 108 -9.18 -21.07 -24.40
C ALA A 108 -10.48 -21.86 -24.72
N ARG A 109 -11.45 -21.89 -23.81
CA ARG A 109 -12.79 -22.47 -24.06
C ARG A 109 -13.76 -21.50 -24.73
N ARG A 110 -13.63 -20.18 -24.50
CA ARG A 110 -14.51 -19.17 -25.11
C ARG A 110 -14.12 -18.77 -26.52
N VAL A 111 -12.83 -18.62 -26.82
CA VAL A 111 -12.35 -18.20 -28.16
C VAL A 111 -12.93 -19.08 -29.29
N PRO A 112 -12.93 -20.43 -29.19
CA PRO A 112 -13.52 -21.29 -30.22
C PRO A 112 -15.04 -21.17 -30.34
N GLN A 113 -15.76 -20.85 -29.24
CA GLN A 113 -17.21 -20.72 -29.26
C GLN A 113 -17.68 -19.44 -29.97
N THR A 114 -16.94 -18.33 -29.82
CA THR A 114 -17.22 -17.10 -30.58
C THR A 114 -16.97 -17.27 -32.07
N GLU A 115 -15.92 -17.98 -32.46
CA GLU A 115 -15.62 -18.25 -33.88
C GLU A 115 -16.60 -19.28 -34.49
N ALA A 116 -16.93 -20.36 -33.77
CA ALA A 116 -17.93 -21.34 -34.20
C ALA A 116 -19.32 -20.72 -34.40
N ASN A 117 -19.74 -19.81 -33.50
CA ASN A 117 -21.02 -19.12 -33.63
C ASN A 117 -21.05 -18.13 -34.80
N GLN A 118 -19.93 -17.47 -35.13
CA GLN A 118 -19.85 -16.60 -36.32
C GLN A 118 -19.85 -17.40 -37.63
N ILE A 119 -19.16 -18.54 -37.66
CA ILE A 119 -19.13 -19.45 -38.83
C ILE A 119 -20.49 -20.13 -39.03
N GLY A 120 -21.24 -20.41 -37.95
CA GLY A 120 -22.61 -20.94 -38.03
C GLY A 120 -23.58 -19.98 -38.72
N THR A 121 -23.58 -18.70 -38.34
CA THR A 121 -24.54 -17.72 -38.86
C THR A 121 -24.32 -17.37 -40.33
N GLN A 122 -23.06 -17.31 -40.81
CA GLN A 122 -22.79 -17.03 -42.23
C GLN A 122 -23.05 -18.21 -43.19
N ARG A 123 -23.38 -19.41 -42.68
CA ARG A 123 -23.64 -20.60 -43.51
C ARG A 123 -25.11 -20.96 -43.67
N SER A 124 -26.02 -20.22 -43.04
CA SER A 124 -27.46 -20.51 -42.99
C SER A 124 -28.21 -20.15 -44.29
N ASP A 125 -27.95 -18.98 -44.87
CA ASP A 125 -28.99 -18.29 -45.65
C ASP A 125 -28.76 -18.18 -47.17
N ASN A 126 -27.66 -18.72 -47.73
CA ASN A 126 -27.35 -18.56 -49.17
C ASN A 126 -26.68 -19.79 -49.84
N LEU A 127 -27.13 -21.01 -49.50
CA LEU A 127 -26.92 -22.17 -50.37
C LEU A 127 -28.28 -22.62 -50.92
N PRO A 128 -28.55 -22.47 -52.24
CA PRO A 128 -29.72 -23.10 -52.83
C PRO A 128 -29.59 -24.61 -52.67
N ILE A 129 -30.52 -25.21 -51.93
CA ILE A 129 -30.64 -26.67 -51.81
C ILE A 129 -31.13 -27.20 -53.15
N HIS A 130 -30.21 -27.35 -54.10
CA HIS A 130 -30.47 -28.07 -55.33
C HIS A 130 -30.79 -29.52 -54.99
N ARG A 131 -31.93 -29.96 -55.49
CA ARG A 131 -32.70 -31.13 -55.04
C ARG A 131 -32.19 -32.41 -55.71
N GLU A 132 -30.91 -32.73 -55.54
CA GLU A 132 -30.26 -33.86 -56.25
C GLU A 132 -30.41 -35.24 -55.58
N ASN A 133 -31.12 -35.34 -54.45
CA ASN A 133 -31.40 -36.63 -53.78
C ASN A 133 -32.60 -37.41 -54.38
N ALA A 134 -32.84 -37.29 -55.68
CA ALA A 134 -34.03 -37.86 -56.33
C ALA A 134 -33.76 -38.50 -57.70
N LEU A 135 -32.59 -39.11 -57.93
CA LEU A 135 -32.39 -40.05 -59.08
C LEU A 135 -31.17 -41.00 -58.97
N ALA A 136 -30.75 -41.40 -57.76
CA ALA A 136 -29.75 -42.46 -57.58
C ALA A 136 -30.34 -43.87 -57.79
N LYS A 137 -30.76 -44.18 -59.04
CA LYS A 137 -30.98 -45.57 -59.46
C LYS A 137 -29.62 -46.23 -59.75
N PRO A 138 -29.34 -47.44 -59.25
CA PRO A 138 -28.13 -48.15 -59.61
C PRO A 138 -28.27 -48.73 -61.03
N LEU A 139 -27.86 -47.95 -62.04
CA LEU A 139 -27.65 -48.47 -63.39
C LEU A 139 -26.36 -49.29 -63.42
N VAL A 140 -26.49 -50.57 -63.08
CA VAL A 140 -25.48 -51.59 -63.32
C VAL A 140 -25.27 -51.71 -64.84
N GLY A 141 -24.05 -51.44 -65.33
CA GLY A 141 -23.63 -51.92 -66.66
C GLY A 141 -23.01 -50.92 -67.65
N SER A 142 -22.89 -49.62 -67.33
CA SER A 142 -22.03 -48.74 -68.16
C SER A 142 -20.57 -48.88 -67.74
N LYS A 143 -19.68 -49.16 -68.71
CA LYS A 143 -18.23 -49.09 -68.48
C LYS A 143 -17.88 -47.63 -68.16
N PRO A 144 -17.10 -47.36 -67.08
CA PRO A 144 -16.71 -46.00 -66.74
C PRO A 144 -15.94 -45.38 -67.90
N ASN A 145 -16.34 -44.17 -68.29
CA ASN A 145 -15.66 -43.43 -69.35
C ASN A 145 -14.42 -42.77 -68.73
N PRO A 146 -13.18 -43.22 -69.02
CA PRO A 146 -11.99 -42.84 -68.25
C PRO A 146 -11.68 -41.34 -68.28
N MET A 147 -12.26 -40.61 -69.25
CA MET A 147 -12.17 -39.15 -69.34
C MET A 147 -13.00 -38.43 -68.26
N GLU A 148 -14.16 -38.96 -67.86
CA GLU A 148 -15.01 -38.34 -66.83
C GLU A 148 -14.45 -38.58 -65.43
N ASP A 149 -13.94 -39.78 -65.15
CA ASP A 149 -13.24 -40.08 -63.89
C ASP A 149 -11.98 -39.22 -63.73
N ALA A 150 -11.22 -38.99 -64.80
CA ALA A 150 -10.06 -38.10 -64.79
C ALA A 150 -10.46 -36.63 -64.53
N LEU A 151 -11.58 -36.16 -65.09
CA LEU A 151 -12.11 -34.82 -64.83
C LEU A 151 -12.64 -34.68 -63.40
N LEU A 152 -13.29 -35.70 -62.85
CA LEU A 152 -13.77 -35.72 -61.47
C LEU A 152 -12.60 -35.74 -60.48
N ALA A 153 -11.58 -36.59 -60.70
CA ALA A 153 -10.35 -36.59 -59.93
C ALA A 153 -9.64 -35.23 -59.97
N SER A 154 -9.52 -34.61 -61.16
CA SER A 154 -8.94 -33.26 -61.32
C SER A 154 -9.71 -32.17 -60.58
N ARG A 155 -11.04 -32.29 -60.46
CA ARG A 155 -11.87 -31.38 -59.63
C ARG A 155 -11.67 -31.64 -58.14
N ILE A 156 -11.65 -32.90 -57.70
CA ILE A 156 -11.43 -33.28 -56.30
C ILE A 156 -10.06 -32.81 -55.82
N CYS A 157 -8.99 -33.03 -56.59
CA CYS A 157 -7.65 -32.53 -56.26
C CYS A 157 -7.63 -30.99 -56.12
N ARG A 158 -8.23 -30.25 -57.06
CA ARG A 158 -8.31 -28.78 -56.97
C ARG A 158 -9.09 -28.29 -55.74
N TYR A 159 -10.17 -28.97 -55.36
CA TYR A 159 -10.90 -28.64 -54.12
C TYR A 159 -10.08 -28.99 -52.86
N ALA A 160 -9.37 -30.11 -52.85
CA ALA A 160 -8.48 -30.49 -51.76
C ALA A 160 -7.34 -29.48 -51.57
N ASP A 161 -6.69 -29.06 -52.67
CA ASP A 161 -5.65 -28.02 -52.65
C ASP A 161 -6.19 -26.66 -52.18
N GLN A 162 -7.40 -26.28 -52.59
CA GLN A 162 -8.02 -25.02 -52.14
C GLN A 162 -8.36 -25.07 -50.64
N LEU A 163 -8.82 -26.22 -50.12
CA LEU A 163 -9.07 -26.43 -48.69
C LEU A 163 -7.76 -26.44 -47.89
N LEU A 164 -6.72 -27.11 -48.40
CA LEU A 164 -5.39 -27.18 -47.79
C LEU A 164 -4.71 -25.79 -47.78
N CYS A 165 -4.88 -24.99 -48.82
CA CYS A 165 -4.46 -23.59 -48.85
C CYS A 165 -5.19 -22.75 -47.78
N LYS A 166 -6.51 -22.91 -47.63
CA LYS A 166 -7.30 -22.21 -46.61
C LYS A 166 -6.90 -22.60 -45.19
N THR A 167 -6.75 -23.89 -44.88
CA THR A 167 -6.34 -24.35 -43.54
C THR A 167 -4.92 -23.92 -43.21
N ASN A 168 -3.97 -23.98 -44.16
CA ASN A 168 -2.63 -23.44 -43.99
C ASN A 168 -2.62 -21.91 -43.78
N SER A 169 -3.49 -21.16 -44.45
CA SER A 169 -3.64 -19.72 -44.23
C SER A 169 -4.13 -19.40 -42.82
N MET A 170 -5.21 -20.07 -42.35
CA MET A 170 -5.70 -19.92 -40.97
C MET A 170 -4.66 -20.35 -39.93
N HIS A 171 -3.87 -21.41 -40.22
CA HIS A 171 -2.80 -21.85 -39.33
C HIS A 171 -1.64 -20.84 -39.25
N ARG A 172 -1.32 -20.14 -40.36
CA ARG A 172 -0.37 -19.02 -40.36
C ARG A 172 -0.92 -17.82 -39.58
N GLN A 173 -2.19 -17.46 -39.75
CA GLN A 173 -2.84 -16.36 -39.01
C GLN A 173 -2.93 -16.65 -37.50
N THR A 174 -3.35 -17.84 -37.09
CA THR A 174 -3.37 -18.24 -35.67
C THR A 174 -1.96 -18.25 -35.05
N LYS A 175 -0.94 -18.70 -35.79
CA LYS A 175 0.48 -18.59 -35.36
C LYS A 175 0.95 -17.13 -35.21
N THR A 176 0.60 -16.21 -36.12
CA THR A 176 0.99 -14.80 -35.98
C THR A 176 0.22 -14.08 -34.86
N CYS A 177 -1.08 -14.34 -34.70
CA CYS A 177 -1.86 -13.85 -33.57
C CYS A 177 -1.34 -14.38 -32.24
N SER A 178 -1.03 -15.68 -32.14
CA SER A 178 -0.42 -16.28 -30.95
C SER A 178 0.93 -15.64 -30.59
N LYS A 179 1.81 -15.40 -31.58
CA LYS A 179 3.08 -14.66 -31.37
C LYS A 179 2.84 -13.23 -30.88
N ARG A 180 1.87 -12.50 -31.43
CA ARG A 180 1.52 -11.14 -30.98
C ARG A 180 1.02 -11.13 -29.53
N VAL A 181 0.11 -12.04 -29.18
CA VAL A 181 -0.41 -12.19 -27.80
C VAL A 181 0.70 -12.56 -26.82
N ALA A 182 1.61 -13.47 -27.20
CA ALA A 182 2.77 -13.83 -26.39
C ALA A 182 3.72 -12.64 -26.18
N SER A 183 3.97 -11.83 -27.21
CA SER A 183 4.78 -10.61 -27.12
C SER A 183 4.17 -9.58 -26.17
N MET A 184 2.87 -9.25 -26.35
CA MET A 184 2.17 -8.32 -25.44
C MET A 184 2.16 -8.83 -24.00
N HIS A 185 1.91 -10.14 -23.78
CA HIS A 185 1.97 -10.73 -22.44
C HIS A 185 3.38 -10.62 -21.84
N ALA A 186 4.45 -10.81 -22.62
CA ALA A 186 5.82 -10.66 -22.15
C ALA A 186 6.14 -9.20 -21.76
N GLU A 187 5.70 -8.23 -22.55
CA GLU A 187 5.85 -6.80 -22.25
C GLU A 187 5.05 -6.39 -21.01
N HIS A 188 3.78 -6.80 -20.90
CA HIS A 188 2.96 -6.55 -19.71
C HIS A 188 3.57 -7.20 -18.45
N SER A 189 4.12 -8.42 -18.57
CA SER A 189 4.81 -9.09 -17.46
C SER A 189 6.08 -8.34 -17.05
N LYS A 190 6.87 -7.85 -18.02
CA LYS A 190 8.07 -7.04 -17.79
C LYS A 190 7.73 -5.69 -17.14
N ALA A 191 6.65 -5.04 -17.55
CA ALA A 191 6.15 -3.82 -16.92
C ALA A 191 5.66 -4.07 -15.49
N ALA A 192 4.85 -5.11 -15.26
CA ALA A 192 4.40 -5.50 -13.93
C ALA A 192 5.56 -5.81 -12.97
N LEU A 193 6.58 -6.55 -13.43
CA LEU A 193 7.79 -6.81 -12.64
C LEU A 193 8.56 -5.53 -12.30
N LYS A 194 8.69 -4.57 -13.24
CA LYS A 194 9.30 -3.26 -12.95
C LYS A 194 8.52 -2.51 -11.86
N ILE A 195 7.20 -2.44 -11.98
CA ILE A 195 6.33 -1.78 -10.99
C ILE A 195 6.47 -2.44 -9.60
N GLN A 196 6.45 -3.77 -9.55
CA GLN A 196 6.65 -4.53 -8.30
C GLN A 196 8.03 -4.29 -7.68
N CYS A 197 9.10 -4.22 -8.49
CA CYS A 197 10.44 -3.92 -8.00
C CYS A 197 10.55 -2.49 -7.44
N CYS A 198 9.96 -1.49 -8.13
CA CYS A 198 9.89 -0.12 -7.62
C CYS A 198 9.11 -0.06 -6.29
N TRP A 199 7.95 -0.71 -6.22
CA TRP A 199 7.14 -0.75 -4.99
C TRP A 199 7.87 -1.42 -3.82
N ARG A 200 8.53 -2.56 -4.05
CA ARG A 200 9.33 -3.25 -3.02
C ARG A 200 10.51 -2.41 -2.53
N ARG A 201 11.17 -1.65 -3.42
CA ARG A 201 12.24 -0.71 -3.03
C ARG A 201 11.68 0.44 -2.19
N PHE A 202 10.54 1.00 -2.56
CA PHE A 202 9.87 2.06 -1.81
C PHE A 202 9.41 1.60 -0.41
N ASP A 203 8.77 0.43 -0.31
CA ASP A 203 8.37 -0.19 0.97
C ASP A 203 9.59 -0.51 1.85
N ALA A 204 10.67 -1.05 1.29
CA ALA A 204 11.92 -1.26 2.03
C ALA A 204 12.55 0.06 2.52
N GLN A 205 12.48 1.13 1.73
CA GLN A 205 12.94 2.46 2.14
C GLN A 205 12.07 3.05 3.26
N LEU A 206 10.74 2.89 3.21
CA LEU A 206 9.83 3.28 4.29
C LEU A 206 10.16 2.56 5.59
N ARG A 207 10.30 1.22 5.56
CA ARG A 207 10.65 0.42 6.73
C ARG A 207 12.03 0.80 7.30
N ASN A 208 13.02 1.03 6.44
CA ASN A 208 14.34 1.48 6.89
C ASN A 208 14.27 2.88 7.53
N ARG A 209 13.47 3.81 6.99
CA ARG A 209 13.26 5.14 7.60
C ARG A 209 12.58 5.04 8.97
N ALA A 210 11.57 4.20 9.12
CA ALA A 210 10.93 3.92 10.41
C ALA A 210 11.93 3.36 11.44
N LEU A 211 12.72 2.35 11.08
CA LEU A 211 13.75 1.78 11.97
C LEU A 211 14.85 2.78 12.34
N LEU A 212 15.26 3.66 11.43
CA LEU A 212 16.22 4.73 11.71
C LEU A 212 15.64 5.78 12.65
N TYR A 213 14.35 6.12 12.50
CA TYR A 213 13.62 7.01 13.39
C TYR A 213 13.50 6.42 14.80
N GLU A 214 13.00 5.18 14.93
CA GLU A 214 12.90 4.46 16.20
C GLU A 214 14.25 4.42 16.93
N ARG A 215 15.33 4.07 16.23
CA ARG A 215 16.69 4.05 16.78
C ARG A 215 17.16 5.44 17.22
N SER A 216 16.79 6.50 16.49
CA SER A 216 17.12 7.88 16.86
C SER A 216 16.38 8.30 18.14
N VAL A 217 15.08 8.02 18.24
CA VAL A 217 14.28 8.29 19.45
C VAL A 217 14.82 7.51 20.64
N GLU A 218 15.12 6.21 20.46
CA GLU A 218 15.70 5.37 21.51
C GLU A 218 17.05 5.91 22.00
N GLN A 219 17.91 6.41 21.08
CA GLN A 219 19.17 7.07 21.45
C GLN A 219 18.96 8.35 22.27
N HIS A 220 17.95 9.15 21.95
CA HIS A 220 17.63 10.35 22.73
C HIS A 220 17.05 10.00 24.12
N CYS A 221 16.12 9.05 24.19
CA CYS A 221 15.59 8.53 25.46
C CYS A 221 16.70 7.93 26.35
N ASN A 222 17.64 7.18 25.76
CA ASN A 222 18.80 6.65 26.49
C ASN A 222 19.74 7.76 27.00
N LYS A 223 19.98 8.82 26.21
CA LYS A 223 20.75 10.01 26.65
C LYS A 223 20.07 10.72 27.83
N ILE A 224 18.75 10.95 27.75
CA ILE A 224 17.97 11.53 28.86
C ILE A 224 18.13 10.66 30.10
N ARG A 225 17.89 9.35 30.01
CA ARG A 225 18.00 8.43 31.15
C ARG A 225 19.39 8.49 31.82
N ILE A 226 20.47 8.60 31.04
CA ILE A 226 21.83 8.76 31.57
C ILE A 226 21.95 10.11 32.30
N ILE A 227 21.57 11.23 31.66
CA ILE A 227 21.67 12.57 32.26
C ILE A 227 20.80 12.70 33.52
N THR A 228 19.60 12.10 33.55
CA THR A 228 18.75 12.03 34.74
C THR A 228 19.40 11.21 35.86
N SER A 229 20.10 10.11 35.53
CA SER A 229 20.85 9.33 36.53
C SER A 229 22.06 10.09 37.08
N GLU A 230 22.78 10.85 36.24
CA GLU A 230 23.84 11.77 36.67
C GLU A 230 23.27 12.85 37.59
N HIS A 231 22.17 13.51 37.19
CA HIS A 231 21.47 14.51 38.00
C HIS A 231 21.14 13.97 39.39
N ASN A 232 20.47 12.81 39.46
CA ASN A 232 20.08 12.19 40.73
C ASN A 232 21.29 11.83 41.60
N TYR A 233 22.39 11.33 41.01
CA TYR A 233 23.64 11.08 41.74
C TYR A 233 24.21 12.39 42.34
N TRP A 234 24.22 13.48 41.58
CA TRP A 234 24.71 14.77 42.09
C TRP A 234 23.79 15.38 43.14
N THR A 235 22.46 15.25 43.00
CA THR A 235 21.50 15.63 44.06
C THR A 235 21.78 14.85 45.37
N GLN A 236 21.96 13.53 45.29
CA GLN A 236 22.30 12.70 46.45
C GLN A 236 23.65 13.08 47.07
N LYS A 237 24.65 13.38 46.23
CA LYS A 237 25.99 13.80 46.68
C LYS A 237 25.97 15.17 47.36
N ILE A 238 25.19 16.13 46.83
CA ILE A 238 24.99 17.44 47.46
C ILE A 238 24.32 17.24 48.82
N HIS A 239 23.23 16.48 48.88
CA HIS A 239 22.51 16.21 50.13
C HIS A 239 23.41 15.55 51.19
N ALA A 240 24.21 14.55 50.82
CA ALA A 240 25.14 13.90 51.75
C ALA A 240 26.24 14.85 52.28
N LEU A 241 26.71 15.79 51.45
CA LEU A 241 27.66 16.82 51.90
C LEU A 241 26.98 17.87 52.79
N GLU A 242 25.71 18.21 52.52
CA GLU A 242 24.91 19.13 53.35
C GLU A 242 24.65 18.53 54.74
N THR A 243 24.23 17.27 54.84
CA THR A 243 24.08 16.58 56.14
C THR A 243 25.41 16.53 56.90
N HIS A 244 26.52 16.20 56.25
CA HIS A 244 27.84 16.22 56.89
C HIS A 244 28.26 17.62 57.37
N PHE A 245 27.91 18.68 56.62
CA PHE A 245 28.14 20.06 57.05
C PHE A 245 27.28 20.43 58.26
N GLU A 246 26.00 20.04 58.27
CA GLU A 246 25.09 20.22 59.41
C GLU A 246 25.60 19.48 60.65
N ASP A 247 26.05 18.23 60.52
CA ASP A 247 26.65 17.45 61.62
C ASP A 247 27.89 18.14 62.19
N GLN A 248 28.82 18.59 61.35
CA GLN A 248 30.02 19.33 61.79
C GLN A 248 29.67 20.66 62.46
N PHE A 249 28.65 21.36 61.98
CA PHE A 249 28.19 22.62 62.54
C PHE A 249 27.49 22.41 63.89
N ASN A 250 26.71 21.34 64.04
CA ASN A 250 26.07 20.94 65.29
C ASN A 250 27.12 20.54 66.35
N LEU A 251 28.19 19.83 65.95
CA LEU A 251 29.32 19.54 66.83
C LEU A 251 30.02 20.83 67.31
N LEU A 252 30.26 21.79 66.42
CA LEU A 252 30.84 23.09 66.79
C LEU A 252 29.98 23.84 67.83
N GLN A 253 28.66 23.72 67.79
CA GLN A 253 27.75 24.31 68.79
C GLN A 253 27.75 23.58 70.15
N GLN A 254 28.17 22.31 70.19
CA GLN A 254 28.17 21.49 71.41
C GLN A 254 29.50 21.54 72.18
N ILE A 255 30.61 21.89 71.53
CA ILE A 255 31.93 22.01 72.15
C ILE A 255 31.91 23.13 73.19
N SER A 256 32.33 22.81 74.43
CA SER A 256 32.40 23.79 75.51
C SER A 256 33.60 24.73 75.34
N PRO A 257 33.50 26.03 75.69
CA PRO A 257 34.64 26.96 75.62
C PRO A 257 35.91 26.50 76.36
N GLN A 258 35.80 25.58 77.33
CA GLN A 258 36.93 25.02 78.07
C GLN A 258 37.71 23.94 77.31
N GLU A 259 37.15 23.37 76.23
CA GLU A 259 37.80 22.33 75.41
C GLU A 259 38.60 22.92 74.23
N VAL A 260 38.62 24.25 74.11
CA VAL A 260 39.11 24.98 72.92
C VAL A 260 40.64 25.12 72.88
N GLU A 261 41.36 24.95 74.00
CA GLU A 261 42.83 25.13 74.07
C GLU A 261 43.63 24.18 73.16
N GLY A 262 43.01 23.12 72.62
CA GLY A 262 43.66 22.15 71.74
C GLY A 262 43.67 22.48 70.22
N GLY A 263 43.23 23.66 69.78
CA GLY A 263 43.21 24.05 68.36
C GLY A 263 42.15 23.33 67.50
N TRP A 264 41.33 22.46 68.10
CA TRP A 264 40.25 21.73 67.43
C TRP A 264 39.23 22.64 66.73
N GLU A 265 38.95 23.81 67.31
CA GLU A 265 38.00 24.77 66.73
C GLU A 265 38.47 25.28 65.35
N GLU A 266 39.77 25.52 65.17
CA GLU A 266 40.34 25.93 63.88
C GLU A 266 40.25 24.81 62.84
N GLN A 267 40.50 23.56 63.27
CA GLN A 267 40.38 22.39 62.38
C GLN A 267 38.92 22.14 61.95
N VAL A 268 37.94 22.30 62.84
CA VAL A 268 36.52 22.20 62.48
C VAL A 268 36.11 23.36 61.57
N LYS A 269 36.56 24.59 61.83
CA LYS A 269 36.33 25.75 60.93
C LYS A 269 36.88 25.50 59.53
N LEU A 270 38.10 24.96 59.41
CA LEU A 270 38.74 24.62 58.12
C LEU A 270 37.99 23.50 57.38
N ASN A 271 37.50 22.49 58.11
CA ASN A 271 36.68 21.42 57.53
C ASN A 271 35.31 21.93 57.05
N LEU A 272 34.71 22.89 57.77
CA LEU A 272 33.46 23.53 57.38
C LEU A 272 33.63 24.40 56.11
N THR A 273 34.74 25.14 55.98
CA THR A 273 35.00 25.92 54.74
C THR A 273 35.24 25.00 53.54
N ASP A 274 36.09 23.98 53.65
CA ASP A 274 36.30 22.99 52.59
C ASP A 274 35.01 22.23 52.23
N THR A 275 34.22 21.79 53.21
CA THR A 275 32.92 21.15 52.93
C THR A 275 31.96 22.09 52.21
N ARG A 276 31.91 23.38 52.60
CA ARG A 276 31.10 24.40 51.93
C ARG A 276 31.57 24.69 50.50
N GLU A 277 32.87 24.71 50.25
CA GLU A 277 33.43 24.82 48.90
C GLU A 277 33.07 23.60 48.03
N ARG A 278 33.17 22.38 48.58
CA ARG A 278 32.75 21.13 47.91
C ARG A 278 31.26 21.13 47.57
N ILE A 279 30.38 21.56 48.49
CA ILE A 279 28.94 21.73 48.25
C ILE A 279 28.71 22.74 47.12
N THR A 280 29.36 23.90 47.19
CA THR A 280 29.22 24.98 46.20
C THR A 280 29.64 24.49 44.81
N LYS A 281 30.81 23.85 44.70
CA LYS A 281 31.30 23.24 43.46
C LYS A 281 30.34 22.20 42.90
N ALA A 282 29.82 21.31 43.74
CA ALA A 282 28.85 20.28 43.32
C ALA A 282 27.53 20.89 42.83
N LYS A 283 27.02 21.95 43.48
CA LYS A 283 25.84 22.71 43.04
C LYS A 283 26.07 23.41 41.71
N LEU A 284 27.24 24.04 41.52
CA LEU A 284 27.62 24.69 40.26
C LEU A 284 27.72 23.67 39.11
N ASP A 285 28.37 22.53 39.31
CA ASP A 285 28.43 21.43 38.33
C ASP A 285 27.02 20.91 37.97
N MET A 286 26.16 20.70 38.96
CA MET A 286 24.77 20.26 38.73
C MET A 286 23.98 21.27 37.88
N LEU A 287 24.00 22.55 38.26
CA LEU A 287 23.24 23.60 37.58
C LEU A 287 23.77 23.90 36.17
N PHE A 288 25.07 24.22 36.04
CA PHE A 288 25.61 24.72 34.78
C PHE A 288 26.03 23.62 33.80
N ARG A 289 26.41 22.42 34.28
CA ARG A 289 26.88 21.34 33.41
C ARG A 289 25.80 20.30 33.12
N ILE A 290 25.02 19.89 34.12
CA ILE A 290 24.05 18.80 33.98
C ILE A 290 22.67 19.32 33.56
N GLN A 291 22.14 20.33 34.26
CA GLN A 291 20.82 20.88 33.94
C GLN A 291 20.76 21.53 32.55
N VAL A 292 21.83 22.21 32.12
CA VAL A 292 21.95 22.77 30.76
C VAL A 292 21.95 21.67 29.69
N LYS A 293 22.70 20.57 29.91
CA LYS A 293 22.67 19.41 29.01
C LYS A 293 21.30 18.74 28.96
N LEU A 294 20.64 18.58 30.11
CA LEU A 294 19.31 18.00 30.21
C LEU A 294 18.31 18.81 29.38
N LYS A 295 18.20 20.13 29.64
CA LYS A 295 17.33 21.05 28.87
C LYS A 295 17.63 21.03 27.37
N SER A 296 18.90 20.94 26.97
CA SER A 296 19.28 20.86 25.55
C SER A 296 18.81 19.57 24.88
N VAL A 297 18.87 18.43 25.58
CA VAL A 297 18.37 17.14 25.05
C VAL A 297 16.84 17.08 25.08
N GLU A 298 16.20 17.62 26.11
CA GLU A 298 14.74 17.76 26.20
C GLU A 298 14.18 18.63 25.08
N SER A 299 14.80 19.78 24.78
CA SER A 299 14.41 20.63 23.64
C SER A 299 14.45 19.83 22.34
N LYS A 300 15.56 19.15 22.04
CA LYS A 300 15.71 18.33 20.83
C LYS A 300 14.70 17.20 20.74
N LEU A 301 14.31 16.58 21.87
CA LEU A 301 13.26 15.58 21.90
C LEU A 301 11.89 16.21 21.60
N ASN A 302 11.58 17.37 22.17
CA ASN A 302 10.35 18.11 21.90
C ASN A 302 10.26 18.53 20.42
N ASP A 303 11.36 18.96 19.81
CA ASP A 303 11.45 19.29 18.38
C ASP A 303 11.14 18.06 17.52
N ILE A 304 11.71 16.89 17.87
CA ILE A 304 11.44 15.61 17.17
C ILE A 304 9.96 15.21 17.29
N LEU A 305 9.36 15.33 18.49
CA LEU A 305 7.95 15.00 18.74
C LEU A 305 6.99 15.99 18.05
N SER A 306 7.35 17.27 17.98
CA SER A 306 6.59 18.29 17.26
C SER A 306 6.59 18.00 15.75
N ASN A 307 7.75 17.66 15.19
CA ASN A 307 7.89 17.25 13.79
C ASN A 307 7.14 15.95 13.47
N GLU A 308 7.18 14.95 14.37
CA GLU A 308 6.39 13.72 14.24
C GLU A 308 4.89 14.02 14.19
N LYS A 309 4.40 14.86 15.12
CA LYS A 309 3.00 15.28 15.16
C LYS A 309 2.59 16.00 13.87
N GLY A 310 3.39 16.95 13.39
CA GLY A 310 3.14 17.65 12.12
C GLY A 310 3.12 16.71 10.90
N ALA A 311 3.98 15.69 10.89
CA ALA A 311 3.98 14.65 9.86
C ALA A 311 2.74 13.74 9.96
N ALA A 312 2.32 13.37 11.17
CA ALA A 312 1.11 12.58 11.40
C ALA A 312 -0.17 13.35 11.00
N ASP A 313 -0.27 14.62 11.36
CA ASP A 313 -1.37 15.51 10.97
C ASP A 313 -1.42 15.69 9.44
N SER A 314 -0.25 15.84 8.79
CA SER A 314 -0.13 15.85 7.32
C SER A 314 -0.56 14.53 6.70
N MET A 315 -0.15 13.38 7.25
CA MET A 315 -0.55 12.06 6.77
C MET A 315 -2.06 11.84 6.90
N ASN A 316 -2.65 12.29 8.01
CA ASN A 316 -4.11 12.28 8.23
C ASN A 316 -4.84 13.18 7.23
N HIS A 317 -4.31 14.37 6.92
CA HIS A 317 -4.84 15.26 5.90
C HIS A 317 -4.83 14.61 4.51
N TRP A 318 -3.69 14.09 4.06
CA TRP A 318 -3.57 13.40 2.77
C TRP A 318 -4.39 12.11 2.69
N GLY A 319 -4.55 11.39 3.81
CA GLY A 319 -5.45 10.23 3.90
C GLY A 319 -6.91 10.60 3.67
N LYS A 320 -7.40 11.66 4.34
CA LYS A 320 -8.76 12.20 4.13
C LYS A 320 -8.95 12.69 2.69
N TRP A 321 -7.97 13.40 2.14
CA TRP A 321 -8.02 13.91 0.76
C TRP A 321 -8.11 12.76 -0.25
N ARG A 322 -7.27 11.72 -0.11
CA ARG A 322 -7.31 10.52 -0.96
C ARG A 322 -8.64 9.79 -0.86
N GLN A 323 -9.21 9.66 0.34
CA GLN A 323 -10.51 9.03 0.51
C GLN A 323 -11.62 9.81 -0.21
N ALA A 324 -11.62 11.14 -0.08
CA ALA A 324 -12.58 12.00 -0.79
C ALA A 324 -12.44 11.93 -2.32
N GLU A 325 -11.21 11.86 -2.85
CA GLU A 325 -10.95 11.63 -4.28
C GLU A 325 -11.45 10.25 -4.73
N GLN A 326 -11.19 9.20 -3.95
CA GLN A 326 -11.66 7.85 -4.25
C GLN A 326 -13.20 7.76 -4.21
N ASP A 327 -13.85 8.40 -3.24
CA ASP A 327 -15.31 8.46 -3.13
C ASP A 327 -15.92 9.25 -4.29
N ALA A 328 -15.26 10.32 -4.76
CA ALA A 328 -15.66 11.04 -5.96
C ALA A 328 -15.58 10.14 -7.22
N LEU A 329 -14.51 9.35 -7.39
CA LEU A 329 -14.41 8.37 -8.48
C LEU A 329 -15.51 7.30 -8.41
N TRP A 330 -15.84 6.79 -7.22
CA TRP A 330 -16.97 5.87 -7.03
C TRP A 330 -18.33 6.53 -7.34
N ASN A 331 -18.49 7.82 -7.06
CA ASN A 331 -19.70 8.57 -7.43
C ASN A 331 -19.82 8.74 -8.94
N PHE A 332 -18.72 9.04 -9.64
CA PHE A 332 -18.71 9.08 -11.11
C PHE A 332 -19.06 7.72 -11.71
N GLN A 333 -18.52 6.62 -11.17
CA GLN A 333 -18.88 5.27 -11.63
C GLN A 333 -20.37 4.95 -11.42
N ARG A 334 -20.93 5.28 -10.26
CA ARG A 334 -22.38 5.08 -10.00
C ARG A 334 -23.26 5.86 -10.96
N GLN A 335 -23.00 7.16 -11.13
CA GLN A 335 -23.73 8.00 -12.09
C GLN A 335 -23.61 7.51 -13.54
N HIS A 336 -22.46 6.94 -13.90
CA HIS A 336 -22.24 6.30 -15.18
C HIS A 336 -23.12 5.05 -15.32
N ASP A 337 -23.12 4.16 -14.32
CA ASP A 337 -23.87 2.91 -14.34
C ASP A 337 -25.38 3.16 -14.38
N ASP A 338 -25.88 4.17 -13.65
CA ASP A 338 -27.26 4.65 -13.71
C ASP A 338 -27.65 5.11 -15.13
N LYS A 339 -26.79 5.90 -15.80
CA LYS A 339 -27.01 6.36 -17.18
C LYS A 339 -27.00 5.21 -18.19
N VAL A 340 -26.18 4.18 -17.97
CA VAL A 340 -26.15 3.01 -18.85
C VAL A 340 -27.39 2.13 -18.63
N ALA A 341 -27.80 1.91 -17.37
CA ALA A 341 -29.04 1.21 -17.04
C ALA A 341 -30.28 1.93 -17.61
N GLU A 342 -30.31 3.27 -17.58
CA GLU A 342 -31.37 4.05 -18.21
C GLU A 342 -31.40 3.86 -19.74
N LYS A 343 -30.23 3.88 -20.40
CA LYS A 343 -30.12 3.60 -21.84
C LYS A 343 -30.55 2.18 -22.20
N GLU A 344 -30.23 1.20 -21.38
CA GLU A 344 -30.66 -0.20 -21.57
C GLU A 344 -32.18 -0.34 -21.37
N LYS A 345 -32.77 0.33 -20.37
CA LYS A 345 -34.23 0.38 -20.18
C LYS A 345 -34.93 1.01 -21.38
N ARG A 346 -34.42 2.15 -21.90
CA ARG A 346 -34.95 2.78 -23.13
C ARG A 346 -34.89 1.83 -24.33
N LYS A 347 -33.79 1.08 -24.49
CA LYS A 347 -33.68 0.04 -25.54
C LYS A 347 -34.72 -1.07 -25.37
N SER A 348 -34.87 -1.62 -24.17
CA SER A 348 -35.86 -2.69 -23.93
C SER A 348 -37.30 -2.26 -24.24
N ILE A 349 -37.66 -0.99 -23.98
CA ILE A 349 -38.97 -0.44 -24.36
C ILE A 349 -39.12 -0.36 -25.88
N VAL A 350 -38.07 0.04 -26.61
CA VAL A 350 -38.08 0.05 -28.09
C VAL A 350 -38.16 -1.37 -28.65
N ASP A 351 -37.40 -2.32 -28.10
CA ASP A 351 -37.44 -3.73 -28.52
C ASP A 351 -38.82 -4.36 -28.26
N GLU A 352 -39.48 -4.03 -27.14
CA GLU A 352 -40.87 -4.40 -26.87
C GLU A 352 -41.84 -3.73 -27.85
N GLN A 353 -41.71 -2.42 -28.10
CA GLN A 353 -42.54 -1.71 -29.07
C GLN A 353 -42.40 -2.30 -30.49
N LEU A 354 -41.19 -2.65 -30.93
CA LEU A 354 -40.94 -3.32 -32.21
C LEU A 354 -41.52 -4.75 -32.25
N ARG A 355 -41.53 -5.45 -31.11
CA ARG A 355 -42.15 -6.78 -30.98
C ARG A 355 -43.68 -6.72 -31.00
N TRP A 356 -44.28 -5.68 -30.41
CA TRP A 356 -45.72 -5.44 -30.37
C TRP A 356 -46.24 -4.61 -31.55
N ALA A 357 -45.37 -4.03 -32.38
CA ALA A 357 -45.73 -3.29 -33.58
C ALA A 357 -46.59 -4.18 -34.48
N VAL A 358 -47.88 -3.86 -34.51
CA VAL A 358 -48.91 -4.70 -35.15
C VAL A 358 -48.57 -4.81 -36.62
N LYS A 359 -48.11 -5.99 -37.05
CA LYS A 359 -48.06 -6.35 -38.46
C LYS A 359 -49.48 -6.26 -38.97
N PHE A 360 -49.77 -5.27 -39.81
CA PHE A 360 -51.09 -5.14 -40.41
C PHE A 360 -51.40 -6.41 -41.21
N TYR A 361 -52.34 -7.20 -40.71
CA TYR A 361 -52.85 -8.38 -41.39
C TYR A 361 -53.98 -7.94 -42.32
N VAL A 362 -53.93 -8.32 -43.59
CA VAL A 362 -55.11 -8.26 -44.47
C VAL A 362 -56.17 -9.22 -43.92
N ALA A 363 -57.44 -9.05 -44.33
CA ALA A 363 -58.58 -9.87 -43.87
C ALA A 363 -58.41 -11.40 -44.05
N SER A 364 -57.41 -11.86 -44.80
CA SER A 364 -56.99 -13.27 -44.92
C SER A 364 -56.08 -13.78 -43.78
N GLY A 365 -55.80 -12.97 -42.75
CA GLY A 365 -54.92 -13.32 -41.63
C GLY A 365 -53.43 -13.40 -41.97
N LYS A 366 -53.04 -13.09 -43.22
CA LYS A 366 -51.63 -13.05 -43.65
C LYS A 366 -51.07 -11.62 -43.47
N PRO A 367 -49.82 -11.46 -43.01
CA PRO A 367 -49.21 -10.14 -42.88
C PRO A 367 -49.11 -9.51 -44.27
N ASP A 368 -49.59 -8.28 -44.41
CA ASP A 368 -49.72 -7.65 -45.71
C ASP A 368 -48.35 -7.25 -46.28
N LYS A 369 -47.89 -8.02 -47.27
CA LYS A 369 -46.64 -7.75 -48.00
C LYS A 369 -46.79 -6.67 -49.08
N ARG A 370 -47.99 -6.10 -49.29
CA ARG A 370 -48.29 -5.19 -50.41
C ARG A 370 -48.14 -3.70 -50.09
N ARG A 371 -47.96 -3.32 -48.82
CA ARG A 371 -47.22 -2.09 -48.55
C ARG A 371 -45.74 -2.42 -48.72
N PRO A 372 -45.04 -1.85 -49.71
CA PRO A 372 -43.61 -1.72 -49.57
C PRO A 372 -43.37 -1.00 -48.23
N LEU A 373 -42.43 -1.49 -47.41
CA LEU A 373 -41.70 -0.50 -46.63
C LEU A 373 -41.11 0.42 -47.70
N VAL A 374 -41.44 1.71 -47.62
CA VAL A 374 -40.62 2.73 -48.24
C VAL A 374 -39.33 2.71 -47.46
N VAL A 375 -38.44 1.81 -47.85
CA VAL A 375 -37.02 1.87 -47.57
C VAL A 375 -36.55 3.04 -48.42
N ASP A 376 -36.77 4.25 -47.91
CA ASP A 376 -36.16 5.44 -48.48
C ASP A 376 -34.65 5.16 -48.57
N ASP A 377 -34.02 5.48 -49.71
CA ASP A 377 -32.57 5.39 -49.90
C ASP A 377 -31.76 6.18 -48.85
N SER A 378 -32.45 6.94 -47.99
CA SER A 378 -32.02 7.33 -46.65
C SER A 378 -31.26 6.24 -45.88
N ASP A 379 -31.54 4.94 -46.01
CA ASP A 379 -30.80 3.89 -45.30
C ASP A 379 -29.33 3.80 -45.74
N SER A 380 -29.04 4.03 -47.03
CA SER A 380 -27.66 4.16 -47.54
C SER A 380 -26.95 5.38 -46.94
N VAL A 381 -27.68 6.49 -46.81
CA VAL A 381 -27.18 7.73 -46.19
C VAL A 381 -26.99 7.56 -44.68
N ASN A 382 -27.90 6.89 -44.00
CA ASN A 382 -27.87 6.59 -42.56
C ASN A 382 -26.70 5.66 -42.23
N ILE A 383 -26.49 4.58 -42.99
CA ILE A 383 -25.31 3.70 -42.84
C ILE A 383 -24.03 4.52 -42.98
N ARG A 384 -23.93 5.41 -43.99
CA ARG A 384 -22.75 6.25 -44.19
C ARG A 384 -22.57 7.29 -43.07
N ILE A 385 -23.66 7.83 -42.51
CA ILE A 385 -23.62 8.72 -41.33
C ILE A 385 -23.21 7.95 -40.07
N GLU A 386 -23.67 6.71 -39.88
CA GLU A 386 -23.25 5.82 -38.79
C GLU A 386 -21.78 5.43 -38.90
N GLU A 387 -21.28 5.10 -40.10
CA GLU A 387 -19.85 4.86 -40.35
C GLU A 387 -18.99 6.09 -40.06
N LEU A 388 -19.42 7.28 -40.52
CA LEU A 388 -18.70 8.53 -40.27
C LEU A 388 -18.73 8.93 -38.79
N THR A 389 -19.86 8.76 -38.10
CA THR A 389 -19.93 9.04 -36.65
C THR A 389 -19.17 8.00 -35.82
N ALA A 390 -19.14 6.73 -36.23
CA ALA A 390 -18.29 5.70 -35.62
C ALA A 390 -16.79 6.01 -35.82
N ALA A 391 -16.38 6.39 -37.02
CA ALA A 391 -15.00 6.79 -37.32
C ALA A 391 -14.58 8.05 -36.54
N ALA A 392 -15.45 9.06 -36.48
CA ALA A 392 -15.24 10.28 -35.70
C ALA A 392 -15.14 9.98 -34.19
N ALA A 393 -16.01 9.12 -33.65
CA ALA A 393 -15.96 8.68 -32.26
C ALA A 393 -14.66 7.92 -31.95
N LEU A 394 -14.15 7.10 -32.88
CA LEU A 394 -12.90 6.36 -32.71
C LEU A 394 -11.68 7.31 -32.70
N GLN A 395 -11.65 8.30 -33.60
CA GLN A 395 -10.65 9.38 -33.57
C GLN A 395 -10.71 10.20 -32.27
N MET A 396 -11.91 10.60 -31.85
CA MET A 396 -12.12 11.39 -30.63
C MET A 396 -11.71 10.62 -29.37
N ASN A 397 -12.04 9.33 -29.28
CA ASN A 397 -11.57 8.45 -28.21
C ASN A 397 -10.04 8.36 -28.17
N LYS A 398 -9.37 8.18 -29.33
CA LYS A 398 -7.90 8.13 -29.41
C LYS A 398 -7.24 9.44 -28.93
N ILE A 399 -7.83 10.59 -29.27
CA ILE A 399 -7.38 11.91 -28.79
C ILE A 399 -7.65 12.07 -27.28
N GLN A 400 -8.79 11.61 -26.78
CA GLN A 400 -9.08 11.59 -25.34
C GLN A 400 -8.12 10.68 -24.57
N GLU A 401 -7.80 9.49 -25.06
CA GLU A 401 -6.83 8.56 -24.47
C GLU A 401 -5.43 9.20 -24.40
N MET A 402 -4.94 9.80 -25.50
CA MET A 402 -3.66 10.52 -25.49
C MET A 402 -3.65 11.69 -24.51
N ASN A 403 -4.73 12.49 -24.45
CA ASN A 403 -4.84 13.60 -23.52
C ASN A 403 -4.96 13.14 -22.06
N HIS A 404 -5.68 12.05 -21.79
CA HIS A 404 -5.80 11.46 -20.47
C HIS A 404 -4.46 10.88 -19.99
N LEU A 405 -3.77 10.12 -20.84
CA LEU A 405 -2.41 9.62 -20.57
C LEU A 405 -1.45 10.77 -20.30
N SER A 406 -1.43 11.81 -21.14
CA SER A 406 -0.60 12.99 -20.93
C SER A 406 -0.91 13.68 -19.59
N ARG A 407 -2.19 13.94 -19.28
CA ARG A 407 -2.60 14.65 -18.05
C ARG A 407 -2.42 13.84 -16.77
N THR A 408 -2.59 12.52 -16.81
CA THR A 408 -2.41 11.65 -15.63
C THR A 408 -0.95 11.25 -15.42
N TRP A 409 -0.19 11.07 -16.49
CA TRP A 409 1.21 10.65 -16.41
C TRP A 409 2.18 11.81 -16.15
N THR A 410 1.95 13.00 -16.72
CA THR A 410 2.87 14.14 -16.55
C THR A 410 3.10 14.55 -15.08
N PRO A 411 2.08 14.60 -14.20
CA PRO A 411 2.30 14.87 -12.77
C PRO A 411 3.14 13.78 -12.09
N PHE A 412 2.90 12.51 -12.43
CA PHE A 412 3.65 11.37 -11.88
C PHE A 412 5.11 11.37 -12.37
N GLN A 413 5.32 11.67 -13.65
CA GLN A 413 6.65 11.85 -14.25
C GLN A 413 7.40 12.99 -13.54
N ARG A 414 6.81 14.19 -13.40
CA ARG A 414 7.44 15.30 -12.67
C ARG A 414 7.80 14.94 -11.22
N MET A 415 6.87 14.30 -10.50
CA MET A 415 7.13 13.84 -9.13
C MET A 415 8.30 12.84 -9.09
N MET A 416 8.37 11.91 -10.05
CA MET A 416 9.45 10.93 -10.13
C MET A 416 10.79 11.59 -10.52
N ASP A 417 10.78 12.56 -11.43
CA ASP A 417 11.97 13.30 -11.85
C ASP A 417 12.51 14.17 -10.70
N GLN A 418 11.64 14.89 -9.98
CA GLN A 418 12.01 15.63 -8.76
C GLN A 418 12.52 14.70 -7.64
N PHE A 419 11.93 13.51 -7.49
CA PHE A 419 12.39 12.50 -6.53
C PHE A 419 13.78 11.96 -6.90
N ASN A 420 14.03 11.70 -8.19
CA ASN A 420 15.34 11.26 -8.70
C ASN A 420 16.41 12.35 -8.62
N GLN A 421 16.02 13.63 -8.74
CA GLN A 421 16.90 14.80 -8.60
C GLN A 421 17.20 15.17 -7.13
N GLY A 422 16.50 14.57 -6.15
CA GLY A 422 16.67 14.87 -4.72
C GLY A 422 16.07 16.21 -4.26
N THR A 423 15.61 17.05 -5.18
CA THR A 423 15.19 18.44 -4.94
C THR A 423 13.93 18.62 -4.10
N ILE A 424 13.14 17.55 -3.89
CA ILE A 424 11.93 17.60 -3.05
C ILE A 424 12.24 17.94 -1.58
N PHE A 425 13.45 17.64 -1.09
CA PHE A 425 13.76 17.76 0.35
C PHE A 425 14.61 18.96 0.77
N GLU A 426 15.38 19.60 -0.11
CA GLU A 426 16.19 20.76 0.27
C GLU A 426 15.33 21.96 0.71
N GLY A 427 14.15 22.14 0.11
CA GLY A 427 13.19 23.19 0.47
C GLY A 427 12.49 23.00 1.82
N LEU A 428 12.61 21.82 2.46
CA LEU A 428 11.98 21.54 3.77
C LEU A 428 12.98 21.63 4.94
N THR A 429 14.29 21.66 4.68
CA THR A 429 15.34 21.68 5.72
C THR A 429 16.00 23.03 5.93
N GLN A 430 15.73 24.04 5.09
CA GLN A 430 16.41 25.35 5.15
C GLN A 430 15.79 26.38 6.12
N ASN A 431 14.75 26.03 6.89
CA ASN A 431 14.20 26.90 7.94
C ASN A 431 14.83 26.68 9.34
N GLY A 432 15.97 25.98 9.41
CA GLY A 432 16.75 25.83 10.65
C GLY A 432 17.68 27.02 10.88
N ASP A 433 17.41 27.79 11.94
CA ASP A 433 18.14 29.00 12.32
C ASP A 433 19.67 28.95 12.11
N THR A 434 20.17 29.84 11.26
CA THR A 434 21.51 30.42 11.41
C THR A 434 21.42 31.92 11.16
N ARG A 435 20.76 32.62 12.09
CA ARG A 435 20.93 34.08 12.23
C ARG A 435 22.29 34.37 12.83
N GLN A 436 23.34 34.35 12.00
CA GLN A 436 24.52 35.14 12.31
C GLN A 436 24.13 36.62 12.19
N TYR A 437 24.33 37.37 13.27
CA TYR A 437 24.31 38.83 13.23
C TYR A 437 25.57 39.30 12.50
N SER A 438 25.44 39.59 11.20
CA SER A 438 26.35 40.45 10.47
C SER A 438 25.57 41.68 10.01
N HIS A 439 25.89 42.81 10.63
CA HIS A 439 25.25 44.09 10.42
C HIS A 439 25.95 44.80 9.25
N GLU A 440 25.38 44.82 8.03
CA GLU A 440 25.77 45.82 7.02
C GLU A 440 24.80 45.95 5.84
N GLU A 441 24.69 47.21 5.41
CA GLU A 441 24.15 47.82 4.18
C GLU A 441 22.82 47.39 3.52
N MET A 442 21.94 48.39 3.40
CA MET A 442 20.75 48.37 2.56
C MET A 442 21.11 48.47 1.08
N VAL A 443 20.78 47.45 0.29
CA VAL A 443 20.64 47.58 -1.17
C VAL A 443 19.26 47.08 -1.58
N HIS A 444 18.47 47.95 -2.21
CA HIS A 444 17.12 47.63 -2.68
C HIS A 444 17.14 46.59 -3.83
N PRO A 445 16.39 45.48 -3.74
CA PRO A 445 16.10 44.64 -4.90
C PRO A 445 14.88 45.17 -5.66
N THR A 446 15.07 45.40 -6.96
CA THR A 446 14.06 45.87 -7.91
C THR A 446 12.85 44.92 -7.98
N LEU A 447 11.65 45.51 -8.09
CA LEU A 447 10.38 44.80 -8.26
C LEU A 447 10.35 43.94 -9.53
N ILE A 448 10.45 42.61 -9.38
CA ILE A 448 10.07 41.67 -10.44
C ILE A 448 8.56 41.43 -10.36
N SER A 449 7.84 42.04 -11.30
CA SER A 449 6.38 41.92 -11.45
C SER A 449 5.96 40.47 -11.74
N GLN A 450 5.32 39.81 -10.77
CA GLN A 450 4.68 38.51 -11.01
C GLN A 450 3.33 38.73 -11.69
N SER A 451 3.24 38.33 -12.96
CA SER A 451 2.00 38.36 -13.73
C SER A 451 0.94 37.46 -13.12
N LYS A 452 -0.16 38.04 -12.65
CA LYS A 452 -1.35 37.31 -12.18
C LYS A 452 -2.00 36.55 -13.34
N SER A 453 -1.69 35.26 -13.47
CA SER A 453 -2.36 34.37 -14.43
C SER A 453 -3.76 34.04 -13.94
N TYR A 454 -4.77 34.66 -14.58
CA TYR A 454 -6.18 34.34 -14.35
C TYR A 454 -6.51 32.96 -14.95
N MET A 455 -6.48 31.93 -14.11
CA MET A 455 -6.97 30.59 -14.50
C MET A 455 -8.49 30.61 -14.66
N ALA A 456 -8.94 30.86 -15.89
CA ALA A 456 -10.34 30.72 -16.27
C ALA A 456 -10.83 29.28 -15.99
N ARG A 457 -11.99 29.14 -15.34
CA ARG A 457 -12.61 27.84 -15.08
C ARG A 457 -13.06 27.19 -16.40
N ALA A 458 -12.19 26.37 -16.99
CA ALA A 458 -12.54 25.55 -18.15
C ALA A 458 -13.66 24.57 -17.78
N LYS A 459 -14.74 24.56 -18.58
CA LYS A 459 -15.85 23.62 -18.41
C LYS A 459 -15.34 22.19 -18.66
N LEU A 460 -15.61 21.28 -17.73
CA LEU A 460 -15.22 19.87 -17.83
C LEU A 460 -16.15 19.14 -18.80
N GLU A 461 -15.60 18.69 -19.92
CA GLU A 461 -16.23 17.72 -20.84
C GLU A 461 -16.34 16.33 -20.20
N PRO A 462 -17.36 15.52 -20.56
CA PRO A 462 -17.69 14.27 -19.87
C PRO A 462 -16.72 13.11 -20.17
N PHE A 463 -16.48 12.28 -19.15
CA PHE A 463 -15.65 11.07 -19.23
C PHE A 463 -16.26 9.98 -20.15
N PRO A 464 -15.42 9.11 -20.78
CA PRO A 464 -15.88 8.01 -21.63
C PRO A 464 -16.77 7.00 -20.88
N GLN A 465 -17.71 6.42 -21.63
CA GLN A 465 -19.05 6.16 -21.07
C GLN A 465 -19.48 4.68 -21.03
N LYS A 466 -18.54 3.71 -21.05
CA LYS A 466 -18.82 2.27 -20.78
C LYS A 466 -17.64 1.51 -20.14
N ILE A 467 -17.84 0.95 -18.95
CA ILE A 467 -17.12 -0.25 -18.48
C ILE A 467 -17.94 -1.51 -18.85
N PRO A 468 -17.35 -2.62 -19.33
CA PRO A 468 -18.10 -3.82 -19.71
C PRO A 468 -18.78 -4.52 -18.53
N TRP A 469 -20.12 -4.46 -18.47
CA TRP A 469 -20.98 -5.03 -17.41
C TRP A 469 -20.69 -6.48 -16.98
N HIS A 470 -20.18 -7.32 -17.87
CA HIS A 470 -19.89 -8.71 -17.52
C HIS A 470 -18.81 -8.82 -16.43
N LEU A 471 -17.85 -7.90 -16.39
CA LEU A 471 -16.78 -7.85 -15.39
C LEU A 471 -17.32 -7.46 -14.00
N LEU A 472 -18.33 -6.59 -13.93
CA LEU A 472 -18.97 -6.20 -12.66
C LEU A 472 -19.78 -7.35 -12.06
N LYS A 473 -20.58 -8.08 -12.87
CA LYS A 473 -21.27 -9.30 -12.41
C LYS A 473 -20.30 -10.41 -11.97
N GLU A 474 -19.13 -10.52 -12.62
CA GLU A 474 -18.10 -11.48 -12.25
C GLU A 474 -17.38 -11.09 -10.94
N LEU A 475 -17.20 -9.79 -10.68
CA LEU A 475 -16.72 -9.27 -9.39
C LEU A 475 -17.73 -9.49 -8.24
N GLU A 476 -19.02 -9.22 -8.46
CA GLU A 476 -20.04 -9.46 -7.43
C GLU A 476 -20.17 -10.95 -7.06
N THR A 477 -20.17 -11.84 -8.05
CA THR A 477 -20.21 -13.29 -7.81
C THR A 477 -18.94 -13.79 -7.13
N SER A 478 -17.77 -13.20 -7.44
CA SER A 478 -16.51 -13.48 -6.73
C SER A 478 -16.55 -13.01 -5.27
N LYS A 479 -17.07 -11.80 -5.00
CA LYS A 479 -17.23 -11.25 -3.64
C LYS A 479 -18.19 -12.10 -2.80
N LYS A 480 -19.31 -12.54 -3.38
CA LYS A 480 -20.26 -13.46 -2.72
C LYS A 480 -19.60 -14.80 -2.34
N ARG A 481 -18.79 -15.38 -3.23
CA ARG A 481 -18.04 -16.63 -2.94
C ARG A 481 -17.00 -16.48 -1.82
N LEU A 482 -16.27 -15.36 -1.79
CA LEU A 482 -15.30 -15.07 -0.73
C LEU A 482 -15.97 -14.90 0.64
N ASN A 483 -17.10 -14.20 0.71
CA ASN A 483 -17.85 -14.05 1.96
C ASN A 483 -18.37 -15.40 2.50
N VAL A 484 -18.91 -16.27 1.63
CA VAL A 484 -19.36 -17.62 2.02
C VAL A 484 -18.19 -18.46 2.55
N SER A 485 -17.01 -18.35 1.93
CA SER A 485 -15.80 -19.04 2.40
C SER A 485 -15.33 -18.53 3.76
N LEU A 486 -15.38 -17.21 4.00
CA LEU A 486 -15.02 -16.59 5.27
C LEU A 486 -15.99 -16.93 6.41
N THR A 487 -17.29 -17.11 6.11
CA THR A 487 -18.27 -17.58 7.10
C THR A 487 -18.18 -19.08 7.40
N SER A 488 -17.52 -19.87 6.53
CA SER A 488 -17.31 -21.32 6.75
C SER A 488 -15.97 -21.65 7.41
N ILE A 489 -15.18 -20.64 7.76
CA ILE A 489 -13.88 -20.73 8.48
C ILE A 489 -14.02 -20.22 9.93
N LYS A 490 -15.23 -19.78 10.31
CA LYS A 490 -15.66 -19.55 11.69
C LYS A 490 -16.57 -20.69 12.14
#